data_AF-A0A2R9C7K9-F1
#
_entry.id   AF-A0A2R9C7K9-F1
#
_cell.length_a   1.000
_cell.length_b   1.000
_cell.length_c   1.000
_cell.angle_alpha   90.00
_cell.angle_beta   90.00
_cell.angle_gamma   90.00
#
_symmetry.space_group_name_H-M   'P 1'
#
loop_
_entity.id
_entity.type
_entity.pdbx_description
1 polymer ?
#
loop_
_entity_poly.entity_id
_entity_poly.type
_entity_poly.pdbx_seq_one_letter_code
_entity_poly.pdbx_strand_id
1 'polypeptide(L)'
;MSWIKPGMTMIEICEKLEDCSRKLIKENGLNAGLAFPTGCSLNNCAAHYTPNAGDTTVLQYDDICKIDFGTHISGRIIDCAFTVTFNPKYDTLLKAVKDATNTGIKCAGIDVRLCDVGEAIQEVMESYEVEIDGKTYQVKPIRNLNGHSIGQYRIHAGKTVPIVKGGEATRMEEGEVYAIETFGSTGKGVVHDDMECSHYMKNFDVGHVPIRLPRTKHLLNVINENFGTLLDYRCMLPRLA
;
A
#
# COMPACT_ATOMS: atom_id res chain seq x y z
N MET A 1 13.94 13.40 8.33
CA MET A 1 13.62 11.97 8.57
C MET A 1 14.36 11.50 9.81
N SER A 2 13.64 11.23 10.92
CA SER A 2 14.22 11.19 12.28
C SER A 2 14.95 9.91 12.67
N TRP A 3 14.61 8.74 12.12
CA TRP A 3 15.24 7.47 12.55
C TRP A 3 15.45 6.42 11.44
N ILE A 4 14.60 6.32 10.42
CA ILE A 4 14.83 5.36 9.32
C ILE A 4 16.11 5.74 8.57
N LYS A 5 17.03 4.79 8.43
CA LYS A 5 18.39 4.97 7.89
C LYS A 5 18.88 3.68 7.23
N PRO A 6 19.78 3.76 6.24
CA PRO A 6 20.48 2.59 5.74
C PRO A 6 21.22 1.85 6.85
N GLY A 7 21.31 0.53 6.73
CA GLY A 7 21.91 -0.35 7.74
C GLY A 7 20.89 -0.97 8.71
N MET A 8 19.67 -0.45 8.79
CA MET A 8 18.57 -1.12 9.51
C MET A 8 18.02 -2.28 8.66
N THR A 9 17.69 -3.40 9.31
CA THR A 9 16.92 -4.47 8.66
C THR A 9 15.49 -4.02 8.40
N MET A 10 14.85 -4.59 7.39
CA MET A 10 13.45 -4.29 7.10
C MET A 10 12.54 -4.68 8.28
N ILE A 11 12.89 -5.75 9.02
CA ILE A 11 12.19 -6.18 10.24
C ILE A 11 12.24 -5.08 11.30
N GLU A 12 13.43 -4.57 11.64
CA GLU A 12 13.58 -3.51 12.64
C GLU A 12 12.79 -2.24 12.28
N ILE A 13 12.74 -1.90 11.00
CA ILE A 13 11.97 -0.75 10.51
C ILE A 13 10.47 -0.98 10.74
N CYS A 14 9.93 -2.12 10.30
CA CYS A 14 8.51 -2.44 10.42
C CYS A 14 8.09 -2.56 11.89
N GLU A 15 8.83 -3.32 12.70
CA GLU A 15 8.52 -3.51 14.12
C GLU A 15 8.50 -2.18 14.88
N LYS A 16 9.49 -1.31 14.66
CA LYS A 16 9.54 0.01 15.30
C LYS A 16 8.38 0.91 14.88
N LEU A 17 8.00 0.89 13.61
CA LEU A 17 6.88 1.66 13.08
C LEU A 17 5.55 1.18 13.68
N GLU A 18 5.34 -0.14 13.69
CA GLU A 18 4.11 -0.73 14.19
C GLU A 18 3.95 -0.61 15.69
N ASP A 19 5.04 -0.75 16.46
CA ASP A 19 5.02 -0.51 17.91
C ASP A 19 4.60 0.91 18.26
N CYS A 20 5.03 1.90 17.46
CA CYS A 20 4.57 3.28 17.60
C CYS A 20 3.08 3.37 17.24
N SER A 21 2.69 2.78 16.12
CA SER A 21 1.32 2.85 15.59
C SER A 21 0.30 2.23 16.56
N ARG A 22 0.59 1.04 17.11
CA ARG A 22 -0.25 0.37 18.13
C ARG A 22 -0.45 1.22 19.39
N LYS A 23 0.61 1.89 19.85
CA LYS A 23 0.55 2.79 21.02
C LYS A 23 -0.30 4.03 20.74
N LEU A 24 -0.09 4.67 19.58
CA LEU A 24 -0.79 5.90 19.23
C LEU A 24 -2.28 5.67 18.90
N ILE A 25 -2.60 4.56 18.22
CA ILE A 25 -3.98 4.19 17.89
C ILE A 25 -4.74 3.62 19.08
N LYS A 26 -4.03 3.28 20.18
CA LYS A 26 -4.56 2.55 21.34
C LYS A 26 -5.23 1.24 20.91
N GLU A 27 -4.43 0.35 20.36
CA GLU A 27 -4.88 -0.94 19.85
C GLU A 27 -5.82 -1.65 20.84
N ASN A 28 -6.97 -2.10 20.33
CA ASN A 28 -8.05 -2.71 21.10
C ASN A 28 -8.88 -3.65 20.22
N GLY A 29 -8.29 -4.82 19.91
CA GLY A 29 -8.89 -5.80 18.99
C GLY A 29 -9.35 -5.13 17.69
N LEU A 30 -10.54 -5.49 17.22
CA LEU A 30 -11.12 -4.91 16.00
C LEU A 30 -11.68 -3.49 16.17
N ASN A 31 -11.68 -2.92 17.38
CA ASN A 31 -12.19 -1.57 17.60
C ASN A 31 -11.19 -0.48 17.22
N ALA A 32 -9.89 -0.75 17.37
CA ALA A 32 -8.81 0.18 17.04
C ALA A 32 -7.54 -0.62 16.80
N GLY A 33 -6.80 -0.33 15.72
CA GLY A 33 -5.63 -1.14 15.38
C GLY A 33 -4.97 -0.74 14.07
N LEU A 34 -4.07 -1.61 13.62
CA LEU A 34 -3.44 -1.52 12.30
C LEU A 34 -4.41 -2.08 11.26
N ALA A 35 -4.63 -1.36 10.16
CA ALA A 35 -5.59 -1.77 9.13
C ALA A 35 -5.01 -2.81 8.16
N PHE A 36 -3.70 -2.73 7.94
CA PHE A 36 -2.93 -3.62 7.07
C PHE A 36 -1.44 -3.57 7.45
N PRO A 37 -0.62 -4.54 7.02
CA PRO A 37 0.80 -4.64 7.34
C PRO A 37 1.60 -3.42 6.89
N THR A 38 2.75 -3.17 7.53
CA THR A 38 3.67 -2.14 7.07
C THR A 38 4.36 -2.59 5.77
N GLY A 39 3.88 -2.08 4.64
CA GLY A 39 4.56 -2.14 3.36
C GLY A 39 5.88 -1.37 3.41
N CYS A 40 6.96 -2.00 2.97
CA CYS A 40 8.30 -1.44 2.91
C CYS A 40 9.01 -1.86 1.60
N SER A 41 8.26 -1.96 0.50
CA SER A 41 8.74 -2.45 -0.79
C SER A 41 9.95 -1.67 -1.28
N LEU A 42 10.99 -2.38 -1.71
CA LEU A 42 12.27 -1.80 -2.15
C LEU A 42 12.38 -1.79 -3.67
N ASN A 43 12.96 -0.72 -4.22
CA ASN A 43 13.43 -0.65 -5.60
C ASN A 43 12.32 -0.98 -6.62
N ASN A 44 12.49 -2.03 -7.42
CA ASN A 44 11.55 -2.46 -8.46
C ASN A 44 10.25 -3.06 -7.92
N CYS A 45 10.22 -3.52 -6.67
CA CYS A 45 8.99 -3.97 -6.02
C CYS A 45 8.16 -2.75 -5.63
N ALA A 46 6.97 -2.57 -6.19
CA ALA A 46 6.19 -1.34 -6.00
C ALA A 46 5.38 -1.33 -4.69
N ALA A 47 4.76 -2.45 -4.34
CA ALA A 47 3.84 -2.59 -3.21
C ALA A 47 3.88 -4.01 -2.63
N HIS A 48 3.18 -4.23 -1.51
CA HIS A 48 2.91 -5.55 -0.90
C HIS A 48 4.13 -6.39 -0.49
N TYR A 49 5.29 -5.78 -0.23
CA TYR A 49 6.39 -6.44 0.48
C TYR A 49 6.48 -5.90 1.91
N THR A 50 6.48 -6.84 2.85
CA THR A 50 6.86 -6.67 4.26
C THR A 50 7.65 -7.93 4.63
N PRO A 51 8.71 -7.83 5.45
CA PRO A 51 9.58 -8.98 5.73
C PRO A 51 8.85 -10.09 6.48
N ASN A 52 9.05 -11.34 6.05
CA ASN A 52 8.71 -12.52 6.83
C ASN A 52 9.76 -12.77 7.93
N ALA A 53 9.43 -13.64 8.89
CA ALA A 53 10.39 -14.04 9.93
C ALA A 53 11.65 -14.65 9.30
N GLY A 54 12.81 -14.14 9.70
CA GLY A 54 14.11 -14.57 9.16
C GLY A 54 14.56 -13.82 7.91
N ASP A 55 13.79 -12.85 7.40
CA ASP A 55 14.26 -11.94 6.35
C ASP A 55 15.44 -11.10 6.87
N THR A 56 16.57 -11.19 6.19
CA THR A 56 17.82 -10.50 6.54
C THR A 56 18.08 -9.28 5.66
N THR A 57 17.09 -8.84 4.88
CA THR A 57 17.20 -7.67 4.01
C THR A 57 17.49 -6.42 4.84
N VAL A 58 18.55 -5.71 4.44
CA VAL A 58 19.01 -4.46 5.06
C VAL A 58 18.78 -3.31 4.09
N LEU A 59 18.15 -2.24 4.57
CA LEU A 59 17.96 -1.02 3.80
C LEU A 59 19.30 -0.40 3.40
N GLN A 60 19.50 -0.11 2.13
CA GLN A 60 20.72 0.46 1.57
C GLN A 60 20.58 1.96 1.28
N TYR A 61 21.71 2.63 1.04
CA TYR A 61 21.75 4.06 0.71
C TYR A 61 21.06 4.38 -0.63
N ASP A 62 21.25 3.52 -1.62
CA ASP A 62 20.66 3.68 -2.96
C ASP A 62 19.25 3.10 -3.09
N ASP A 63 18.67 2.60 -2.00
CA ASP A 63 17.31 2.07 -2.03
C ASP A 63 16.27 3.18 -2.14
N ILE A 64 15.22 2.88 -2.92
CA ILE A 64 13.96 3.61 -2.94
C ILE A 64 12.88 2.74 -2.25
N CYS A 65 12.59 3.08 -1.00
CA CYS A 65 11.70 2.32 -0.12
C CYS A 65 10.33 3.00 -0.03
N LYS A 66 9.24 2.26 -0.28
CA LYS A 66 7.88 2.78 -0.13
C LYS A 66 7.37 2.34 1.24
N ILE A 67 7.16 3.29 2.14
CA ILE A 67 6.54 3.07 3.44
C ILE A 67 5.05 3.30 3.30
N ASP A 68 4.29 2.22 3.46
CA ASP A 68 2.85 2.19 3.27
C ASP A 68 2.23 1.43 4.45
N PHE A 69 1.41 2.11 5.25
CA PHE A 69 0.88 1.51 6.47
C PHE A 69 -0.49 2.08 6.82
N GLY A 70 -1.33 1.24 7.42
CA GLY A 70 -2.71 1.57 7.70
C GLY A 70 -3.05 1.60 9.17
N THR A 71 -3.96 2.50 9.54
CA THR A 71 -4.57 2.52 10.87
C THR A 71 -6.10 2.54 10.74
N HIS A 72 -6.82 2.08 11.76
CA HIS A 72 -8.27 2.22 11.78
C HIS A 72 -8.82 2.44 13.19
N ILE A 73 -9.99 3.10 13.23
CA ILE A 73 -10.90 3.13 14.39
C ILE A 73 -12.27 2.66 13.92
N SER A 74 -12.83 1.64 14.57
CA SER A 74 -14.12 1.04 14.24
C SER A 74 -14.26 0.68 12.75
N GLY A 75 -13.18 0.17 12.16
CA GLY A 75 -13.10 -0.19 10.74
C GLY A 75 -13.03 0.98 9.76
N ARG A 76 -12.94 2.23 10.23
CA ARG A 76 -12.67 3.40 9.38
C ARG A 76 -11.17 3.48 9.14
N ILE A 77 -10.75 3.06 7.96
CA ILE A 77 -9.35 2.88 7.60
C ILE A 77 -8.77 4.19 7.09
N ILE A 78 -7.54 4.49 7.52
CA ILE A 78 -6.63 5.41 6.86
C ILE A 78 -5.60 4.57 6.13
N ASP A 79 -5.55 4.77 4.82
CA ASP A 79 -4.55 4.23 3.91
C ASP A 79 -3.70 5.41 3.40
N CYS A 80 -2.41 5.38 3.67
CA CYS A 80 -1.50 6.48 3.35
C CYS A 80 -0.05 6.00 3.28
N ALA A 81 0.62 6.39 2.20
CA ALA A 81 1.98 5.98 1.91
C ALA A 81 2.90 7.17 1.58
N PHE A 82 4.20 6.95 1.73
CA PHE A 82 5.24 7.86 1.23
C PHE A 82 6.51 7.09 0.86
N THR A 83 7.34 7.72 0.01
CA THR A 83 8.61 7.13 -0.42
C THR A 83 9.79 7.71 0.37
N VAL A 84 10.70 6.84 0.78
CA VAL A 84 11.95 7.13 1.48
C VAL A 84 13.12 6.86 0.54
N THR A 85 14.00 7.85 0.43
CA THR A 85 15.29 7.76 -0.27
C THR A 85 16.37 8.44 0.55
N PHE A 86 17.63 8.07 0.32
CA PHE A 86 18.80 8.73 0.90
C PHE A 86 19.73 9.32 -0.16
N ASN A 87 19.68 8.78 -1.38
CA ASN A 87 20.36 9.34 -2.53
C ASN A 87 19.44 10.35 -3.26
N PRO A 88 19.88 11.61 -3.44
CA PRO A 88 19.09 12.65 -4.13
C PRO A 88 18.85 12.37 -5.62
N LYS A 89 19.51 11.36 -6.21
CA LYS A 89 19.27 10.95 -7.61
C LYS A 89 17.80 10.60 -7.92
N TYR A 90 17.01 10.29 -6.89
CA TYR A 90 15.59 9.98 -7.03
C TYR A 90 14.64 11.18 -6.80
N ASP A 91 15.14 12.36 -6.45
CA ASP A 91 14.29 13.49 -6.01
C ASP A 91 13.25 13.87 -7.07
N THR A 92 13.64 13.92 -8.35
CA THR A 92 12.71 14.24 -9.44
C THR A 92 11.69 13.12 -9.66
N LEU A 93 12.05 11.85 -9.46
CA LEU A 93 11.10 10.73 -9.52
C LEU A 93 10.07 10.83 -8.38
N LEU A 94 10.52 11.13 -7.16
CA LEU A 94 9.63 11.34 -6.01
C LEU A 94 8.72 12.55 -6.23
N LYS A 95 9.24 13.64 -6.83
CA LYS A 95 8.46 14.82 -7.19
C LYS A 95 7.38 14.50 -8.22
N ALA A 96 7.72 13.75 -9.27
CA ALA A 96 6.78 13.35 -10.31
C ALA A 96 5.58 12.59 -9.74
N VAL A 97 5.85 11.57 -8.92
CA VAL A 97 4.80 10.74 -8.30
C VAL A 97 3.98 11.54 -7.28
N LYS A 98 4.63 12.41 -6.48
CA LYS A 98 3.93 13.28 -5.54
C LYS A 98 2.98 14.25 -6.25
N ASP A 99 3.41 14.89 -7.33
CA ASP A 99 2.59 15.81 -8.09
C ASP A 99 1.46 15.07 -8.82
N ALA A 100 1.70 13.86 -9.32
CA ALA A 100 0.67 13.00 -9.90
C ALA A 100 -0.40 12.59 -8.86
N THR A 101 0.01 12.16 -7.66
CA THR A 101 -0.93 11.87 -6.55
C THR A 101 -1.74 13.11 -6.17
N ASN A 102 -1.10 14.26 -6.00
CA ASN A 102 -1.80 15.51 -5.68
C ASN A 102 -2.77 15.95 -6.79
N THR A 103 -2.43 15.67 -8.04
CA THR A 103 -3.33 15.90 -9.18
C THR A 103 -4.54 15.00 -9.09
N GLY A 104 -4.36 13.71 -8.81
CA GLY A 104 -5.45 12.77 -8.55
C GLY A 104 -6.38 13.24 -7.42
N ILE A 105 -5.81 13.69 -6.30
CA ILE A 105 -6.56 14.22 -5.15
C ILE A 105 -7.36 15.47 -5.55
N LYS A 106 -6.75 16.39 -6.31
CA LYS A 106 -7.40 17.62 -6.76
C LYS A 106 -8.52 17.35 -7.78
N CYS A 107 -8.34 16.35 -8.63
CA CYS A 107 -9.30 15.96 -9.65
C CYS A 107 -10.47 15.15 -9.06
N ALA A 108 -10.25 14.43 -7.96
CA ALA A 108 -11.28 13.64 -7.30
C ALA A 108 -12.42 14.50 -6.74
N GLY A 109 -13.65 14.01 -6.85
CA GLY A 109 -14.83 14.70 -6.35
C GLY A 109 -16.11 13.97 -6.72
N ILE A 110 -17.22 14.31 -6.05
CA ILE A 110 -18.54 13.77 -6.36
C ILE A 110 -18.86 14.01 -7.85
N ASP A 111 -19.44 13.01 -8.50
CA ASP A 111 -19.77 12.95 -9.93
C ASP A 111 -18.58 12.92 -10.90
N VAL A 112 -17.34 12.95 -10.41
CA VAL A 112 -16.15 12.81 -11.26
C VAL A 112 -16.01 11.37 -11.74
N ARG A 113 -15.72 11.20 -13.04
CA ARG A 113 -15.46 9.88 -13.62
C ARG A 113 -14.06 9.39 -13.25
N LEU A 114 -13.95 8.13 -12.85
CA LEU A 114 -12.69 7.52 -12.45
C LEU A 114 -11.65 7.53 -13.59
N CYS A 115 -12.07 7.31 -14.84
CA CYS A 115 -11.19 7.42 -16.01
C CYS A 115 -10.55 8.81 -16.17
N ASP A 116 -11.26 9.89 -15.83
CA ASP A 116 -10.75 11.27 -15.96
C ASP A 116 -9.68 11.56 -14.92
N VAL A 117 -9.84 11.00 -13.71
CA VAL A 117 -8.80 11.03 -12.67
C VAL A 117 -7.54 10.33 -13.15
N GLY A 118 -7.68 9.14 -13.75
CA GLY A 118 -6.54 8.39 -14.28
C GLY A 118 -5.82 9.06 -15.44
N GLU A 119 -6.56 9.72 -16.34
CA GLU A 119 -5.98 10.49 -17.43
C GLU A 119 -5.19 11.71 -16.92
N ALA A 120 -5.74 12.47 -15.98
CA ALA A 120 -5.05 13.61 -15.37
C ALA A 120 -3.78 13.21 -14.60
N ILE A 121 -3.85 12.09 -13.86
CA ILE A 121 -2.69 11.52 -13.16
C ILE A 121 -1.59 11.16 -14.17
N GLN A 122 -1.94 10.47 -15.26
CA GLN A 122 -0.98 10.07 -16.27
C GLN A 122 -0.33 11.26 -16.97
N GLU A 123 -1.12 12.27 -17.35
CA GLU A 123 -0.61 13.49 -18.00
C GLU A 123 0.47 14.15 -17.16
N VAL A 124 0.20 14.36 -15.86
CA VAL A 124 1.17 14.98 -14.95
C VAL A 124 2.37 14.06 -14.70
N MET A 125 2.18 12.75 -14.54
CA MET A 125 3.30 11.86 -14.27
C MET A 125 4.25 11.75 -15.48
N GLU A 126 3.70 11.63 -16.69
CA GLU A 126 4.45 11.50 -17.94
C GLU A 126 5.07 12.83 -18.41
N SER A 127 4.71 13.97 -17.79
CA SER A 127 5.37 15.26 -18.06
C SER A 127 6.75 15.37 -17.40
N TYR A 128 7.15 14.39 -16.57
CA TYR A 128 8.45 14.36 -15.90
C TYR A 128 9.45 13.46 -16.63
N GLU A 129 10.66 14.00 -16.79
CA GLU A 129 11.86 13.25 -17.17
C GLU A 129 12.84 13.22 -15.99
N VAL A 130 13.52 12.10 -15.80
CA VAL A 130 14.50 11.90 -14.73
C VAL A 130 15.78 11.31 -15.29
N GLU A 131 16.93 11.69 -14.73
CA GLU A 131 18.21 11.04 -15.01
C GLU A 131 18.69 10.30 -13.76
N ILE A 132 18.89 8.99 -13.89
CA ILE A 132 19.39 8.13 -12.81
C ILE A 132 20.55 7.31 -13.38
N ASP A 133 21.71 7.43 -12.76
CA ASP A 133 22.94 6.72 -13.12
C ASP A 133 23.30 6.88 -14.62
N GLY A 134 23.21 8.12 -15.13
CA GLY A 134 23.55 8.48 -16.51
C GLY A 134 22.54 8.05 -17.58
N LYS A 135 21.34 7.62 -17.17
CA LYS A 135 20.25 7.22 -18.07
C LYS A 135 19.01 8.08 -17.83
N THR A 136 18.46 8.62 -18.92
CA THR A 136 17.23 9.39 -18.90
C THR A 136 16.01 8.48 -19.06
N TYR A 137 14.96 8.75 -18.30
CA TYR A 137 13.68 8.08 -18.37
C TYR A 137 12.55 9.11 -18.34
N GLN A 138 11.55 8.94 -19.20
CA GLN A 138 10.23 9.48 -18.92
C GLN A 138 9.59 8.63 -17.81
N VAL A 139 9.04 9.26 -16.78
CA VAL A 139 8.38 8.55 -15.68
C VAL A 139 7.09 7.92 -16.19
N LYS A 140 6.90 6.62 -15.93
CA LYS A 140 5.71 5.88 -16.38
C LYS A 140 4.82 5.49 -15.21
N PRO A 141 3.51 5.74 -15.27
CA PRO A 141 2.57 5.13 -14.34
C PRO A 141 2.62 3.61 -14.43
N ILE A 142 2.54 2.92 -13.29
CA ILE A 142 2.38 1.45 -13.26
C ILE A 142 0.93 1.12 -13.60
N ARG A 143 0.66 0.80 -14.87
CA ARG A 143 -0.71 0.75 -15.41
C ARG A 143 -1.65 -0.31 -14.83
N ASN A 144 -1.11 -1.31 -14.11
CA ASN A 144 -1.88 -2.35 -13.43
C ASN A 144 -1.86 -2.21 -11.91
N LEU A 145 -1.49 -1.04 -11.39
CA LEU A 145 -1.77 -0.59 -10.02
C LEU A 145 -2.73 0.60 -10.08
N ASN A 146 -3.50 0.79 -9.01
CA ASN A 146 -4.63 1.70 -8.96
C ASN A 146 -4.84 2.16 -7.53
N GLY A 147 -5.45 3.32 -7.33
CA GLY A 147 -6.13 3.62 -6.07
C GLY A 147 -7.46 2.89 -5.98
N HIS A 148 -8.21 3.11 -4.89
CA HIS A 148 -9.42 2.34 -4.63
C HIS A 148 -10.37 3.01 -3.66
N SER A 149 -11.66 2.65 -3.74
CA SER A 149 -12.64 2.98 -2.70
C SER A 149 -12.37 2.18 -1.42
N ILE A 150 -12.61 2.77 -0.26
CA ILE A 150 -12.48 2.17 1.08
C ILE A 150 -13.85 2.03 1.73
N GLY A 151 -14.09 0.88 2.35
CA GLY A 151 -15.28 0.56 3.12
C GLY A 151 -14.95 0.24 4.58
N GLN A 152 -15.98 0.10 5.42
CA GLN A 152 -15.77 -0.26 6.81
C GLN A 152 -15.19 -1.68 6.91
N TYR A 153 -14.00 -1.84 7.50
CA TYR A 153 -13.23 -3.08 7.55
C TYR A 153 -12.92 -3.70 6.17
N ARG A 154 -12.97 -2.92 5.09
CA ARG A 154 -12.77 -3.38 3.72
C ARG A 154 -11.85 -2.39 3.00
N ILE A 155 -10.56 -2.72 2.94
CA ILE A 155 -9.55 -1.86 2.30
C ILE A 155 -9.91 -1.58 0.83
N HIS A 156 -10.35 -2.61 0.10
CA HIS A 156 -10.81 -2.51 -1.28
C HIS A 156 -12.34 -2.70 -1.38
N ALA A 157 -13.09 -1.61 -1.42
CA ALA A 157 -14.56 -1.62 -1.44
C ALA A 157 -15.22 -1.83 -2.81
N GLY A 158 -14.43 -1.97 -3.89
CA GLY A 158 -14.91 -2.46 -5.18
C GLY A 158 -14.70 -1.50 -6.36
N LYS A 159 -14.61 -0.19 -6.13
CA LYS A 159 -14.22 0.77 -7.18
C LYS A 159 -12.70 0.94 -7.22
N THR A 160 -12.13 0.99 -8.42
CA THR A 160 -10.70 1.24 -8.65
C THR A 160 -10.48 2.62 -9.27
N VAL A 161 -9.50 3.36 -8.78
CA VAL A 161 -9.10 4.66 -9.31
C VAL A 161 -7.91 4.43 -10.26
N PRO A 162 -8.11 4.49 -11.59
CA PRO A 162 -7.02 4.27 -12.51
C PRO A 162 -5.96 5.37 -12.37
N ILE A 163 -4.72 5.06 -12.74
CA ILE A 163 -3.59 6.02 -12.83
C ILE A 163 -3.10 6.20 -14.28
N VAL A 164 -3.89 5.70 -15.22
CA VAL A 164 -3.72 5.81 -16.67
C VAL A 164 -5.07 6.06 -17.33
N LYS A 165 -5.06 6.65 -18.52
CA LYS A 165 -6.26 6.79 -19.36
C LYS A 165 -6.82 5.43 -19.79
N GLY A 166 -8.09 5.42 -20.18
CA GLY A 166 -8.78 4.23 -20.71
C GLY A 166 -9.47 3.34 -19.66
N GLY A 167 -9.55 3.80 -18.40
CA GLY A 167 -10.34 3.15 -17.36
C GLY A 167 -11.86 3.32 -17.54
N GLU A 168 -12.64 2.82 -16.59
CA GLU A 168 -14.09 2.92 -16.60
C GLU A 168 -14.60 4.34 -16.34
N ALA A 169 -15.72 4.71 -16.97
CA ALA A 169 -16.40 5.99 -16.76
C ALA A 169 -17.31 6.01 -15.51
N THR A 170 -17.18 5.02 -14.64
CA THR A 170 -17.83 4.96 -13.32
C THR A 170 -17.53 6.23 -12.53
N ARG A 171 -18.52 6.77 -11.81
CA ARG A 171 -18.38 8.02 -11.06
C ARG A 171 -18.11 7.77 -9.58
N MET A 172 -17.37 8.69 -8.97
CA MET A 172 -17.30 8.84 -7.52
C MET A 172 -18.64 9.37 -7.00
N GLU A 173 -19.11 8.82 -5.89
CA GLU A 173 -20.40 9.12 -5.29
C GLU A 173 -20.24 9.83 -3.94
N GLU A 174 -21.26 10.58 -3.53
CA GLU A 174 -21.30 11.23 -2.22
C GLU A 174 -21.17 10.20 -1.08
N GLY A 175 -20.32 10.50 -0.11
CA GLY A 175 -20.11 9.65 1.07
C GLY A 175 -19.11 8.50 0.89
N GLU A 176 -18.57 8.30 -0.32
CA GLU A 176 -17.48 7.37 -0.54
C GLU A 176 -16.15 7.88 0.03
N VAL A 177 -15.28 6.94 0.39
CA VAL A 177 -13.90 7.19 0.84
C VAL A 177 -12.97 6.54 -0.17
N TYR A 178 -11.86 7.21 -0.52
CA TYR A 178 -10.90 6.71 -1.49
C TYR A 178 -9.46 6.81 -0.97
N ALA A 179 -8.67 5.75 -1.24
CA ALA A 179 -7.23 5.85 -1.32
C ALA A 179 -6.86 6.36 -2.72
N ILE A 180 -6.22 7.53 -2.78
CA ILE A 180 -5.66 8.07 -4.01
C ILE A 180 -4.15 7.89 -3.96
N GLU A 181 -3.68 6.90 -4.69
CA GLU A 181 -2.28 6.50 -4.74
C GLU A 181 -1.81 6.40 -6.19
N THR A 182 -0.54 6.72 -6.43
CA THR A 182 0.06 6.66 -7.76
C THR A 182 1.46 6.08 -7.66
N PHE A 183 1.86 5.40 -8.73
CA PHE A 183 3.13 4.68 -8.79
C PHE A 183 3.87 5.03 -10.07
N GLY A 184 5.00 5.71 -9.94
CA GLY A 184 5.91 6.00 -11.06
C GLY A 184 7.04 4.99 -11.14
N SER A 185 7.37 4.58 -12.36
CA SER A 185 8.43 3.60 -12.64
C SER A 185 9.32 4.05 -13.79
N THR A 186 10.60 3.72 -13.70
CA THR A 186 11.57 3.81 -14.81
C THR A 186 11.61 2.52 -15.65
N GLY A 187 10.87 1.49 -15.24
CA GLY A 187 10.80 0.19 -15.91
C GLY A 187 9.72 0.14 -17.00
N LYS A 188 9.03 -1.01 -17.08
CA LYS A 188 7.96 -1.26 -18.05
C LYS A 188 6.61 -0.60 -17.70
N GLY A 189 6.49 -0.01 -16.52
CA GLY A 189 5.22 0.49 -15.99
C GLY A 189 4.19 -0.64 -15.79
N VAL A 190 4.65 -1.81 -15.32
CA VAL A 190 3.83 -2.99 -15.00
C VAL A 190 4.46 -3.71 -13.83
N VAL A 191 3.64 -4.19 -12.90
CA VAL A 191 4.05 -5.15 -11.86
C VAL A 191 3.60 -6.57 -12.20
N HIS A 192 4.34 -7.54 -11.69
CA HIS A 192 3.96 -8.94 -11.65
C HIS A 192 4.25 -9.47 -10.24
N ASP A 193 3.61 -10.57 -9.86
CA ASP A 193 3.93 -11.25 -8.61
C ASP A 193 5.40 -11.70 -8.63
N ASP A 194 6.09 -11.51 -7.51
CA ASP A 194 7.49 -11.90 -7.32
C ASP A 194 7.78 -12.04 -5.80
N MET A 195 8.90 -12.67 -5.47
CA MET A 195 9.35 -12.95 -4.10
C MET A 195 8.37 -13.80 -3.27
N GLU A 196 8.61 -13.91 -1.96
CA GLU A 196 7.73 -14.66 -1.06
C GLU A 196 6.54 -13.81 -0.60
N CYS A 197 5.33 -14.38 -0.67
CA CYS A 197 4.11 -13.73 -0.21
C CYS A 197 4.06 -13.59 1.32
N SER A 198 3.98 -12.34 1.80
CA SER A 198 3.81 -12.02 3.22
C SER A 198 2.41 -11.55 3.59
N HIS A 199 1.66 -10.96 2.65
CA HIS A 199 0.34 -10.35 2.89
C HIS A 199 -0.80 -11.32 2.58
N TYR A 200 -1.77 -11.43 3.49
CA TYR A 200 -2.96 -12.27 3.36
C TYR A 200 -4.20 -11.49 3.80
N MET A 201 -5.34 -11.72 3.16
CA MET A 201 -6.61 -11.14 3.59
C MET A 201 -7.74 -12.15 3.41
N LYS A 202 -8.66 -12.18 4.36
CA LYS A 202 -9.91 -12.93 4.19
C LYS A 202 -10.73 -12.28 3.07
N ASN A 203 -11.23 -13.08 2.13
CA ASN A 203 -12.18 -12.58 1.14
C ASN A 203 -13.44 -12.07 1.86
N PHE A 204 -13.73 -10.78 1.72
CA PHE A 204 -14.81 -10.08 2.40
C PHE A 204 -16.18 -10.70 2.11
N ASP A 205 -16.39 -11.19 0.89
CA ASP A 205 -17.69 -11.69 0.44
C ASP A 205 -17.92 -13.17 0.83
N VAL A 206 -16.92 -13.83 1.43
CA VAL A 206 -17.03 -15.22 1.91
C VAL A 206 -17.57 -15.26 3.34
N GLY A 207 -18.76 -15.82 3.49
CA GLY A 207 -19.41 -16.05 4.78
C GLY A 207 -18.79 -17.16 5.64
N HIS A 208 -19.56 -17.73 6.57
CA HIS A 208 -19.09 -18.82 7.43
C HIS A 208 -18.83 -20.10 6.62
N VAL A 209 -17.65 -20.71 6.82
CA VAL A 209 -17.28 -22.00 6.22
C VAL A 209 -16.92 -22.99 7.34
N PRO A 210 -17.66 -24.11 7.49
CA PRO A 210 -17.36 -25.10 8.51
C PRO A 210 -16.09 -25.91 8.16
N ILE A 211 -15.03 -25.75 8.95
CA ILE A 211 -13.75 -26.46 8.77
C ILE A 211 -13.61 -27.58 9.80
N ARG A 212 -13.33 -28.81 9.34
CA ARG A 212 -13.11 -29.98 10.20
C ARG A 212 -11.65 -30.21 10.57
N LEU A 213 -10.71 -29.82 9.72
CA LEU A 213 -9.27 -29.99 9.95
C LEU A 213 -8.82 -29.11 11.12
N PRO A 214 -8.28 -29.68 12.23
CA PRO A 214 -8.07 -28.92 13.47
C PRO A 214 -7.16 -27.69 13.31
N ARG A 215 -6.02 -27.82 12.61
CA ARG A 215 -5.07 -26.70 12.41
C ARG A 215 -5.65 -25.59 11.53
N THR A 216 -6.34 -25.95 10.44
CA THR A 216 -6.98 -25.00 9.54
C THR A 216 -8.14 -24.28 10.23
N LYS A 217 -8.94 -25.01 11.02
CA LYS A 217 -10.02 -24.43 11.83
C LYS A 217 -9.46 -23.44 12.85
N HIS A 218 -8.40 -23.84 13.55
CA HIS A 218 -7.73 -22.98 14.52
C HIS A 218 -7.20 -21.70 13.87
N LEU A 219 -6.47 -21.80 12.76
CA LEU A 219 -5.96 -20.63 12.04
C LEU A 219 -7.09 -19.70 11.57
N LEU A 220 -8.17 -20.23 11.01
CA LEU A 220 -9.31 -19.41 10.59
C LEU A 220 -9.98 -18.70 11.79
N ASN A 221 -10.04 -19.34 12.96
CA ASN A 221 -10.55 -18.70 14.17
C ASN A 221 -9.63 -17.55 14.61
N VAL A 222 -8.31 -17.76 14.63
CA VAL A 222 -7.33 -16.69 14.91
C VAL A 222 -7.51 -15.52 13.95
N ILE A 223 -7.70 -15.79 12.65
CA ILE A 223 -7.95 -14.76 11.64
C ILE A 223 -9.24 -13.98 11.93
N ASN A 224 -10.34 -14.69 12.23
CA ASN A 224 -11.63 -14.05 12.50
C ASN A 224 -11.61 -13.20 13.78
N GLU A 225 -10.91 -13.65 14.82
CA GLU A 225 -10.87 -12.98 16.12
C GLU A 225 -9.99 -11.74 16.12
N ASN A 226 -8.86 -11.78 15.40
CA ASN A 226 -7.85 -10.71 15.45
C ASN A 226 -7.92 -9.73 14.27
N PHE A 227 -8.34 -10.18 13.09
CA PHE A 227 -8.30 -9.36 11.87
C PHE A 227 -9.67 -9.21 11.20
N GLY A 228 -10.55 -10.20 11.34
CA GLY A 228 -11.85 -10.21 10.67
C GLY A 228 -11.68 -10.22 9.14
N THR A 229 -11.92 -9.07 8.51
CA THR A 229 -11.69 -8.84 7.06
C THR A 229 -10.58 -7.83 6.77
N LEU A 230 -9.85 -7.36 7.80
CA LEU A 230 -8.64 -6.57 7.63
C LEU A 230 -7.49 -7.45 7.12
N LEU A 231 -6.45 -6.78 6.60
CA LEU A 231 -5.29 -7.43 6.01
C LEU A 231 -4.33 -7.89 7.13
N ASP A 232 -3.82 -9.11 7.02
CA ASP A 232 -2.88 -9.74 7.96
C ASP A 232 -1.58 -10.12 7.25
N TYR A 233 -0.53 -10.45 8.00
CA TYR A 233 0.73 -10.95 7.48
C TYR A 233 1.43 -11.93 8.42
N ARG A 234 2.27 -12.79 7.84
CA ARG A 234 2.87 -13.95 8.54
C ARG A 234 3.58 -13.61 9.85
N CYS A 235 4.16 -12.43 10.01
CA CYS A 235 4.88 -12.08 11.26
C CYS A 235 3.94 -11.75 12.43
N MET A 236 2.66 -11.44 12.19
CA MET A 236 1.69 -11.25 13.27
C MET A 236 1.11 -12.56 13.80
N LEU A 237 1.02 -13.61 12.98
CA LEU A 237 0.43 -14.90 13.39
C LEU A 237 1.17 -15.56 14.58
N PRO A 238 2.52 -15.62 14.63
CA PRO A 238 3.24 -16.16 15.80
C PRO A 238 3.11 -15.31 17.06
N ARG A 239 2.74 -14.03 16.95
CA ARG A 239 2.58 -13.11 18.11
C ARG A 239 1.23 -13.28 18.81
N LEU A 240 0.29 -13.97 18.17
CA LEU A 240 -1.08 -14.19 18.63
C LEU A 240 -1.35 -15.63 19.11
N ALA A 241 -0.34 -16.51 18.98
CA ALA A 241 -0.41 -17.93 19.35
C ALA A 241 0.12 -18.21 20.77
#